data_AF-A0A2H3D8E5-F1
#
_entry.id   AF-A0A2H3D8E5-F1
#
_cell.length_a   1.000
_cell.length_b   1.000
_cell.length_c   1.000
_cell.angle_alpha   90.00
_cell.angle_beta   90.00
_cell.angle_gamma   90.00
#
_symmetry.space_group_name_H-M   'P 1'
#
loop_
_entity.id
_entity.type
_entity.pdbx_description
1 polymer ?
#
loop_
_entity_poly.entity_id
_entity_poly.type
_entity_poly.pdbx_seq_one_letter_code
_entity_poly.pdbx_strand_id
1 'polypeptide(L)'
;MLVEWIVAWDNCNVSDSCTEVNIFFDSKFSPDTGRLNDGPSNNNRPTVPIFIWNATIMTSFSSSKLLNNPPKFRTELFIYPVLDVPPFASMHSRGTLAYYPFDSYQSEIFAFAQEASTNKSVSLVIGSASRLIVTFSSDLKITTGVMSTAPTYMEDTGFLQQEVIGANVILERNTLVIGYCLVITVTFWMVTLMICLIMITTVIFGYRQRNEIVVVPIGIVFVFTQLRSTMPGAPDGFGDVLDFVGLLPCLVLLSICAVTMIGIYLFADPHDPSRKAFTWDELGAVSSIV
;
A
#
# COMPACT_ATOMS: atom_id res chain seq x y z
N MET A 1 -9.67 -5.89 2.45
CA MET A 1 -8.40 -6.56 2.05
C MET A 1 -8.55 -8.05 2.30
N LEU A 2 -7.93 -8.92 1.49
CA LEU A 2 -7.95 -10.38 1.73
C LEU A 2 -6.66 -10.80 2.43
N VAL A 3 -6.77 -11.49 3.57
CA VAL A 3 -5.62 -12.07 4.26
C VAL A 3 -5.79 -13.57 4.38
N GLU A 4 -4.69 -14.28 4.17
CA GLU A 4 -4.62 -15.73 4.30
C GLU A 4 -3.89 -16.11 5.60
N TRP A 5 -4.45 -17.07 6.32
CA TRP A 5 -3.92 -17.52 7.60
C TRP A 5 -3.95 -19.04 7.68
N ILE A 6 -3.10 -19.59 8.53
CA ILE A 6 -2.96 -21.02 8.79
C ILE A 6 -2.88 -21.22 10.30
N VAL A 7 -3.57 -22.25 10.79
CA VAL A 7 -3.36 -22.75 12.16
C VAL A 7 -2.32 -23.86 12.07
N ALA A 8 -1.17 -23.67 12.73
CA ALA A 8 0.03 -24.45 12.46
C ALA A 8 0.60 -25.19 13.68
N TRP A 9 0.15 -24.89 14.90
CA TRP A 9 0.69 -25.47 16.13
C TRP A 9 -0.36 -25.50 17.25
N ASP A 10 -0.23 -26.47 18.15
CA ASP A 10 -0.90 -26.52 19.44
C ASP A 10 0.11 -26.92 20.54
N ASN A 11 -0.28 -26.72 21.81
CA ASN A 11 0.52 -27.08 22.97
C ASN A 11 0.09 -28.43 23.57
N CYS A 12 -0.72 -29.23 22.86
CA CYS A 12 -1.25 -30.45 23.41
C CYS A 12 -0.21 -31.57 23.35
N ASN A 13 0.06 -32.19 24.50
CA ASN A 13 0.98 -33.31 24.59
C ASN A 13 0.22 -34.62 24.34
N VAL A 14 0.75 -35.50 23.47
CA VAL A 14 0.09 -36.75 23.03
C VAL A 14 -0.23 -37.71 24.19
N SER A 15 0.49 -37.58 25.31
CA SER A 15 0.23 -38.36 26.52
C SER A 15 -1.06 -37.99 27.24
N ASP A 16 -1.54 -36.76 27.06
CA ASP A 16 -2.75 -36.24 27.67
C ASP A 16 -3.82 -36.22 26.58
N SER A 17 -4.92 -36.93 26.77
CA SER A 17 -5.99 -37.06 25.78
C SER A 17 -6.48 -35.69 25.29
N CYS A 18 -5.95 -35.22 24.16
CA CYS A 18 -6.27 -33.92 23.59
C CYS A 18 -7.73 -33.87 23.15
N THR A 19 -8.45 -32.86 23.60
CA THR A 19 -9.83 -32.61 23.20
C THR A 19 -9.90 -31.76 21.95
N GLU A 20 -11.02 -31.87 21.22
CA GLU A 20 -11.26 -31.05 20.04
C GLU A 20 -11.54 -29.61 20.45
N VAL A 21 -11.03 -28.66 19.66
CA VAL A 21 -11.15 -27.23 19.94
C VAL A 21 -11.88 -26.54 18.79
N ASN A 22 -13.00 -25.93 19.10
CA ASN A 22 -13.80 -25.11 18.19
C ASN A 22 -13.20 -23.71 18.09
N ILE A 23 -12.82 -23.28 16.89
CA ILE A 23 -12.27 -21.96 16.61
C ILE A 23 -13.34 -21.10 15.95
N PHE A 24 -13.53 -19.90 16.51
CA PHE A 24 -14.49 -18.92 16.05
C PHE A 24 -13.75 -17.66 15.62
N PHE A 25 -14.14 -17.13 14.46
CA PHE A 25 -13.77 -15.79 14.02
C PHE A 25 -15.05 -14.97 13.90
N ASP A 26 -14.91 -13.69 14.17
CA ASP A 26 -15.95 -12.75 13.81
C ASP A 26 -15.94 -12.57 12.28
N SER A 27 -16.83 -13.32 11.63
CA SER A 27 -17.00 -13.37 10.18
C SER A 27 -18.01 -12.34 9.67
N LYS A 28 -18.65 -11.59 10.57
CA LYS A 28 -19.74 -10.66 10.24
C LYS A 28 -19.33 -9.22 10.09
N PHE A 29 -18.04 -8.95 9.89
CA PHE A 29 -17.64 -7.57 9.67
C PHE A 29 -18.09 -7.05 8.31
N SER A 30 -18.22 -7.88 7.25
CA SER A 30 -18.48 -7.40 5.87
C SER A 30 -19.85 -6.72 5.73
N PRO A 31 -19.96 -5.52 5.12
CA PRO A 31 -21.24 -4.86 4.92
C PRO A 31 -21.80 -5.43 3.62
N ASP A 32 -22.58 -6.49 3.76
CA ASP A 32 -23.55 -6.99 2.80
C ASP A 32 -23.29 -6.58 1.33
N THR A 33 -22.41 -7.32 0.66
CA THR A 33 -22.20 -7.16 -0.79
C THR A 33 -23.38 -7.80 -1.53
N GLY A 34 -24.54 -7.17 -1.45
CA GLY A 34 -25.65 -7.33 -2.38
C GLY A 34 -26.29 -8.72 -2.45
N ARG A 35 -26.11 -9.59 -1.45
CA ARG A 35 -26.88 -10.83 -1.37
C ARG A 35 -28.20 -10.52 -0.66
N LEU A 36 -29.25 -10.36 -1.47
CA LEU A 36 -30.65 -10.09 -1.12
C LEU A 36 -31.30 -10.99 -0.03
N ASN A 37 -30.56 -11.91 0.59
CA ASN A 37 -31.07 -12.92 1.54
C ASN A 37 -30.33 -12.95 2.88
N ASP A 38 -29.36 -12.07 3.15
CA ASP A 38 -28.71 -12.05 4.46
C ASP A 38 -29.53 -11.21 5.44
N GLY A 39 -29.96 -11.84 6.54
CA GLY A 39 -30.76 -11.20 7.58
C GLY A 39 -30.04 -10.01 8.24
N PRO A 40 -30.70 -9.32 9.19
CA PRO A 40 -30.15 -8.11 9.80
C PRO A 40 -28.75 -8.36 10.40
N SER A 41 -27.84 -7.41 10.18
CA SER A 41 -26.53 -7.37 10.83
C SER A 41 -26.71 -7.45 12.35
N ASN A 42 -26.06 -8.42 13.00
CA ASN A 42 -26.11 -8.60 14.45
C ASN A 42 -24.69 -8.67 15.03
N ASN A 43 -24.54 -8.20 16.26
CA ASN A 43 -23.31 -8.24 17.05
C ASN A 43 -23.30 -9.42 18.04
N ASN A 44 -24.12 -10.44 17.77
CA ASN A 44 -24.22 -11.61 18.63
C ASN A 44 -22.97 -12.47 18.47
N ARG A 45 -22.50 -13.04 19.57
CA ARG A 45 -21.36 -13.98 19.57
C ARG A 45 -21.63 -15.12 18.57
N PRO A 46 -20.67 -15.45 17.68
CA PRO A 46 -20.79 -16.59 16.78
C PRO A 46 -21.01 -17.89 17.56
N THR A 47 -22.03 -18.66 17.19
CA THR A 47 -22.34 -19.97 17.80
C THR A 47 -21.90 -21.14 16.95
N VAL A 48 -21.59 -20.89 15.67
CA VAL A 48 -21.10 -21.91 14.73
C VAL A 48 -19.59 -21.73 14.57
N PRO A 49 -18.77 -22.75 14.87
CA PRO A 49 -17.33 -22.65 14.67
C PRO A 49 -16.99 -22.61 13.18
N ILE A 50 -15.99 -21.82 12.84
CA ILE A 50 -15.47 -21.74 11.45
C ILE A 50 -14.50 -22.89 11.18
N PHE A 51 -13.85 -23.39 12.23
CA PHE A 51 -12.96 -24.53 12.15
C PHE A 51 -12.98 -25.34 13.44
N ILE A 52 -12.85 -26.66 13.31
CA ILE A 52 -12.71 -27.57 14.43
C ILE A 52 -11.28 -28.12 14.39
N TRP A 53 -10.47 -27.73 15.37
CA TRP A 53 -9.11 -28.19 15.54
C TRP A 53 -9.09 -29.54 16.24
N ASN A 54 -8.65 -30.56 15.52
CA ASN A 54 -8.43 -31.90 16.05
C ASN A 54 -6.92 -32.11 16.28
N ALA A 55 -6.50 -31.94 17.53
CA ALA A 55 -5.10 -32.05 17.94
C ALA A 55 -4.51 -33.46 17.69
N THR A 56 -5.33 -34.51 17.72
CA THR A 56 -4.88 -35.89 17.48
C THR A 56 -4.34 -36.09 16.06
N ILE A 57 -4.83 -35.32 15.08
CA ILE A 57 -4.42 -35.44 13.66
C ILE A 57 -3.06 -34.78 13.41
N MET A 58 -2.78 -33.66 14.09
CA MET A 58 -1.60 -32.80 13.86
C MET A 58 -0.30 -33.42 14.38
N THR A 59 -0.37 -34.22 15.45
CA THR A 59 0.81 -34.90 16.03
C THR A 59 1.47 -35.91 15.08
N SER A 60 0.81 -36.24 13.96
CA SER A 60 1.37 -37.04 12.87
C SER A 60 2.19 -36.24 11.84
N PHE A 61 2.53 -34.97 12.11
CA PHE A 61 3.58 -34.23 11.38
C PHE A 61 4.98 -34.86 11.48
N SER A 62 5.11 -36.06 12.06
CA SER A 62 6.17 -37.00 11.72
C SER A 62 6.05 -37.38 10.24
N SER A 63 6.75 -36.64 9.38
CA SER A 63 7.24 -36.82 7.98
C SER A 63 6.58 -37.83 6.99
N SER A 64 5.85 -38.83 7.45
CA SER A 64 5.26 -39.94 6.71
C SER A 64 3.75 -39.82 6.40
N LYS A 65 3.01 -38.87 7.00
CA LYS A 65 1.58 -38.63 6.72
C LYS A 65 1.28 -37.21 6.22
N LEU A 66 2.02 -36.78 5.20
CA LEU A 66 1.89 -35.48 4.52
C LEU A 66 0.62 -35.35 3.63
N LEU A 67 -0.42 -36.13 3.90
CA LEU A 67 -1.69 -36.13 3.13
C LEU A 67 -2.72 -35.15 3.68
N ASN A 68 -2.47 -34.54 4.84
CA ASN A 68 -3.39 -33.58 5.45
C ASN A 68 -3.03 -32.16 5.01
N ASN A 69 -3.90 -31.56 4.20
CA ASN A 69 -3.78 -30.15 3.84
C ASN A 69 -3.95 -29.31 5.11
N PRO A 70 -3.00 -28.40 5.42
CA PRO A 70 -3.18 -27.50 6.53
C PRO A 70 -4.42 -26.62 6.29
N PRO A 71 -5.22 -26.33 7.33
CA PRO A 71 -6.38 -25.49 7.18
C PRO A 71 -5.93 -24.07 6.81
N LYS A 72 -6.29 -23.64 5.61
CA LYS A 72 -6.05 -22.28 5.11
C LYS A 72 -7.35 -21.51 5.14
N PHE A 73 -7.34 -20.37 5.82
CA PHE A 73 -8.47 -19.46 5.90
C PHE A 73 -8.17 -18.22 5.09
N ARG A 74 -9.17 -17.74 4.37
CA ARG A 74 -9.13 -16.45 3.70
C ARG A 74 -10.18 -15.56 4.34
N THR A 75 -9.77 -14.47 4.98
CA THR A 75 -10.69 -13.53 5.62
C THR A 75 -10.62 -12.16 4.95
N GLU A 76 -11.78 -11.53 4.81
CA GLU A 76 -11.90 -10.14 4.41
C GLU A 76 -11.78 -9.25 5.65
N LEU A 77 -10.74 -8.42 5.65
CA LEU A 77 -10.47 -7.48 6.71
C LEU A 77 -10.93 -6.07 6.35
N PHE A 78 -11.54 -5.42 7.33
CA PHE A 78 -11.80 -3.98 7.31
C PHE A 78 -10.54 -3.23 7.61
N ILE A 79 -10.26 -2.28 6.74
CA ILE A 79 -9.17 -1.34 6.94
C ILE A 79 -9.78 -0.01 7.33
N TYR A 80 -9.24 0.59 8.38
CA TYR A 80 -9.57 1.93 8.80
C TYR A 80 -8.27 2.72 8.95
N PRO A 81 -8.31 4.05 8.85
CA PRO A 81 -7.12 4.87 9.03
C PRO A 81 -6.51 4.63 10.40
N VAL A 82 -5.17 4.51 10.47
CA VAL A 82 -4.48 4.46 11.76
C VAL A 82 -4.84 5.73 12.55
N LEU A 83 -5.49 5.54 13.69
CA LEU A 83 -5.82 6.61 14.63
C LEU A 83 -4.64 6.75 15.58
N ASP A 84 -3.83 7.80 15.39
CA ASP A 84 -2.81 8.16 16.37
C ASP A 84 -3.51 8.57 17.68
N VAL A 85 -3.35 7.74 18.72
CA VAL A 85 -3.82 8.05 20.08
C VAL A 85 -2.94 9.19 20.66
N PRO A 86 -3.49 10.23 21.31
CA PRO A 86 -2.70 11.39 21.78
C PRO A 86 -1.65 10.97 22.83
N PRO A 87 -0.42 11.55 22.85
CA PRO A 87 -0.18 12.99 22.72
C PRO A 87 0.67 13.41 21.51
N PHE A 88 1.06 12.49 20.63
CA PHE A 88 1.79 12.78 19.38
C PHE A 88 0.90 12.65 18.16
N ALA A 89 -0.33 13.18 18.23
CA ALA A 89 -1.21 13.30 17.08
C ALA A 89 -0.61 14.33 16.10
N SER A 90 0.37 13.90 15.31
CA SER A 90 0.96 14.71 14.25
C SER A 90 0.02 14.79 13.06
N MET A 91 -1.13 15.47 13.23
CA MET A 91 -1.99 16.19 12.27
C MET A 91 -2.32 15.58 10.89
N HIS A 92 -1.83 14.40 10.52
CA HIS A 92 -1.99 13.81 9.19
C HIS A 92 -2.34 12.35 9.38
N SER A 93 -3.65 12.06 9.44
CA SER A 93 -4.13 10.69 9.32
C SER A 93 -3.61 10.10 8.01
N ARG A 94 -2.59 9.24 8.09
CA ARG A 94 -1.98 8.57 6.93
C ARG A 94 -2.90 7.52 6.31
N GLY A 95 -4.13 7.36 6.78
CA GLY A 95 -5.03 6.33 6.33
C GLY A 95 -6.01 6.74 5.24
N THR A 96 -5.60 7.64 4.35
CA THR A 96 -6.36 7.96 3.14
C THR A 96 -5.54 7.62 1.90
N LEU A 97 -6.21 7.18 0.83
CA LEU A 97 -5.58 6.91 -0.47
C LEU A 97 -4.85 8.15 -1.03
N ALA A 98 -5.20 9.35 -0.57
CA ALA A 98 -4.54 10.58 -0.95
C ALA A 98 -3.06 10.63 -0.51
N TYR A 99 -2.66 9.91 0.55
CA TYR A 99 -1.27 9.91 1.03
C TYR A 99 -0.36 8.90 0.33
N TYR A 100 -0.84 8.23 -0.72
CA TYR A 100 -0.02 7.30 -1.50
C TYR A 100 1.33 7.93 -1.90
N PRO A 101 2.47 7.21 -1.74
CA PRO A 101 2.62 5.82 -1.32
C PRO A 101 2.93 5.65 0.18
N PHE A 102 2.70 6.69 0.99
CA PHE A 102 2.96 6.69 2.43
C PHE A 102 1.70 6.38 3.26
N ASP A 103 0.68 5.85 2.59
CA ASP A 103 -0.57 5.44 3.19
C ASP A 103 -0.36 4.29 4.18
N SER A 104 -1.08 4.36 5.30
CA SER A 104 -1.03 3.36 6.37
C SER A 104 -2.42 3.09 6.90
N TYR A 105 -2.78 1.81 6.98
CA TYR A 105 -4.08 1.36 7.43
C TYR A 105 -3.95 0.41 8.61
N GLN A 106 -4.97 0.40 9.46
CA GLN A 106 -5.10 -0.53 10.55
C GLN A 106 -6.30 -1.44 10.31
N SER A 107 -6.20 -2.67 10.79
CA SER A 107 -7.28 -3.63 10.85
C SER A 107 -7.25 -4.37 12.17
N GLU A 108 -8.43 -4.66 12.70
CA GLU A 108 -8.61 -5.46 13.92
C GLU A 108 -9.11 -6.85 13.56
N ILE A 109 -8.56 -7.85 14.24
CA ILE A 109 -8.98 -9.24 14.10
C ILE A 109 -9.35 -9.75 15.49
N PHE A 110 -10.55 -10.32 15.58
CA PHE A 110 -11.04 -10.98 16.78
C PHE A 110 -11.25 -12.45 16.51
N ALA A 111 -10.61 -13.28 17.34
CA ALA A 111 -10.77 -14.73 17.31
C ALA A 111 -10.81 -15.29 18.73
N PHE A 112 -11.60 -16.33 18.94
CA PHE A 112 -11.61 -17.06 20.21
C PHE A 112 -11.74 -18.56 19.94
N ALA A 113 -11.32 -19.37 20.90
CA ALA A 113 -11.49 -20.81 20.85
C ALA A 113 -12.23 -21.32 22.08
N GLN A 114 -12.90 -22.45 21.91
CA GLN A 114 -13.54 -23.18 22.99
C GLN A 114 -13.35 -24.67 22.83
N GLU A 115 -13.17 -25.39 23.92
CA GLU A 115 -13.18 -26.84 23.93
C GLU A 115 -14.56 -27.38 23.54
N ALA A 116 -14.61 -28.32 22.60
CA ALA A 116 -15.87 -28.81 22.02
C ALA A 116 -16.75 -29.57 23.03
N SER A 117 -16.15 -30.22 24.02
CA SER A 117 -16.86 -31.03 25.02
C SER A 117 -17.38 -30.20 26.19
N THR A 118 -16.64 -29.19 26.64
CA THR A 118 -16.96 -28.43 27.86
C THR A 118 -17.45 -27.01 27.59
N ASN A 119 -17.29 -26.51 26.35
CA ASN A 119 -17.48 -25.10 25.98
C ASN A 119 -16.64 -24.11 26.79
N LYS A 120 -15.64 -24.59 27.55
CA LYS A 120 -14.66 -23.72 28.21
C LYS A 120 -13.80 -23.08 27.15
N SER A 121 -13.46 -21.82 27.36
CA SER A 121 -12.56 -21.13 26.46
C SER A 121 -11.17 -21.76 26.47
N VAL A 122 -10.47 -21.61 25.34
CA VAL A 122 -9.08 -22.01 25.19
C VAL A 122 -8.28 -20.82 24.66
N SER A 123 -7.12 -20.58 25.27
CA SER A 123 -6.20 -19.54 24.81
C SER A 123 -5.67 -19.86 23.41
N LEU A 124 -5.83 -18.90 22.51
CA LEU A 124 -5.19 -18.90 21.22
C LEU A 124 -4.02 -17.91 21.25
N VAL A 125 -2.97 -18.17 20.48
CA VAL A 125 -1.84 -17.24 20.32
C VAL A 125 -1.52 -17.03 18.84
N ILE A 126 -1.28 -15.77 18.47
CA ILE A 126 -0.75 -15.45 17.14
C ILE A 126 0.76 -15.68 17.16
N GLY A 127 1.17 -16.85 16.64
CA GLY A 127 2.58 -17.28 16.71
C GLY A 127 3.54 -16.40 15.92
N SER A 128 3.15 -15.97 14.72
CA SER A 128 3.87 -14.98 13.92
C SER A 128 3.00 -14.62 12.72
N ALA A 129 2.69 -13.34 12.51
CA ALA A 129 2.46 -12.88 11.15
C ALA A 129 3.84 -12.56 10.60
N SER A 130 4.41 -13.51 9.86
CA SER A 130 5.76 -13.34 9.34
C SER A 130 5.83 -12.02 8.56
N ARG A 131 6.81 -11.18 8.92
CA ARG A 131 7.29 -9.96 8.21
C ARG A 131 7.76 -10.22 6.78
N LEU A 132 7.36 -11.32 6.16
CA LEU A 132 7.94 -11.81 4.92
C LEU A 132 6.87 -12.47 4.04
N ILE A 133 5.88 -11.68 3.62
CA ILE A 133 5.51 -11.77 2.21
C ILE A 133 6.53 -10.92 1.45
N VAL A 134 7.77 -11.41 1.37
CA VAL A 134 8.65 -11.11 0.22
C VAL A 134 8.25 -12.13 -0.85
N THR A 135 7.01 -12.07 -1.30
CA THR A 135 6.83 -12.24 -2.72
C THR A 135 7.27 -10.91 -3.31
N PHE A 136 8.13 -10.94 -4.31
CA PHE A 136 8.52 -9.79 -5.14
C PHE A 136 7.31 -9.10 -5.85
N SER A 137 6.08 -9.38 -5.41
CA SER A 137 4.79 -9.08 -6.00
C SER A 137 3.76 -8.56 -5.00
N SER A 138 4.10 -8.44 -3.71
CA SER A 138 3.19 -7.90 -2.70
C SER A 138 3.59 -6.46 -2.34
N ASP A 139 2.80 -5.50 -2.82
CA ASP A 139 3.01 -4.06 -2.65
C ASP A 139 2.86 -3.58 -1.19
N LEU A 140 2.56 -4.49 -0.27
CA LEU A 140 2.13 -4.22 1.09
C LEU A 140 3.03 -4.90 2.12
N LYS A 141 3.52 -4.11 3.07
CA LYS A 141 4.19 -4.51 4.30
C LYS A 141 3.14 -4.66 5.40
N ILE A 142 3.05 -5.86 5.95
CA ILE A 142 2.14 -6.18 7.06
C ILE A 142 2.96 -6.22 8.36
N THR A 143 2.58 -5.39 9.33
CA THR A 143 3.13 -5.39 10.67
C THR A 143 2.03 -5.74 11.66
N THR A 144 2.13 -6.87 12.34
CA THR A 144 1.19 -7.20 13.41
C THR A 144 1.72 -6.72 14.74
N GLY A 145 0.96 -5.87 15.42
CA GLY A 145 1.07 -5.67 16.85
C GLY A 145 0.24 -6.73 17.53
N VAL A 146 0.88 -7.74 18.11
CA VAL A 146 0.18 -8.58 19.10
C VAL A 146 -0.11 -7.64 20.26
N MET A 147 -1.38 -7.48 20.61
CA MET A 147 -1.77 -6.86 21.88
C MET A 147 -1.44 -7.88 22.98
N SER A 148 -0.15 -8.15 23.17
CA SER A 148 0.37 -9.08 24.16
C SER A 148 0.13 -8.44 25.51
N THR A 149 -0.78 -9.05 26.28
CA THR A 149 -0.74 -9.32 27.74
C THR A 149 0.33 -8.58 28.55
N ALA A 150 0.43 -7.26 28.41
CA ALA A 150 1.24 -6.38 29.23
C ALA A 150 0.25 -5.51 30.03
N PRO A 151 0.10 -5.76 31.33
CA PRO A 151 -1.03 -5.29 32.14
C PRO A 151 -0.74 -3.89 32.67
N THR A 152 -0.73 -2.87 31.82
CA THR A 152 -0.51 -1.50 32.31
C THR A 152 -1.50 -0.47 31.81
N TYR A 153 -2.36 -0.79 30.84
CA TYR A 153 -3.40 0.14 30.39
C TYR A 153 -4.80 -0.47 30.20
N MET A 154 -4.97 -1.78 30.41
CA MET A 154 -6.26 -2.48 30.26
C MET A 154 -6.71 -3.26 31.50
N GLU A 155 -6.04 -3.10 32.64
CA GLU A 155 -6.54 -3.68 33.90
C GLU A 155 -7.82 -3.00 34.41
N ASP A 156 -8.09 -1.75 34.01
CA ASP A 156 -9.21 -0.97 34.55
C ASP A 156 -10.56 -1.23 33.85
N THR A 157 -10.58 -2.00 32.74
CA THR A 157 -11.82 -2.27 31.97
C THR A 157 -12.36 -3.69 32.09
N GLY A 158 -11.73 -4.59 32.87
CA GLY A 158 -12.22 -5.97 33.07
C GLY A 158 -12.24 -6.84 31.80
N PHE A 159 -11.74 -6.34 30.67
CA PHE A 159 -11.74 -7.02 29.36
C PHE A 159 -10.78 -8.21 29.28
N LEU A 160 -9.79 -8.28 30.17
CA LEU A 160 -8.75 -9.32 30.15
C LEU A 160 -9.17 -10.66 30.79
N GLN A 161 -10.40 -10.78 31.31
CA GLN A 161 -10.91 -12.09 31.75
C GLN A 161 -11.48 -12.92 30.60
N GLN A 162 -11.56 -12.38 29.39
CA GLN A 162 -12.12 -13.08 28.25
C GLN A 162 -10.98 -13.56 27.34
N GLU A 163 -10.89 -14.89 27.21
CA GLU A 163 -9.96 -15.64 26.36
C GLU A 163 -10.25 -15.41 24.86
N VAL A 164 -10.12 -14.16 24.44
CA VAL A 164 -10.30 -13.67 23.07
C VAL A 164 -8.96 -13.09 22.64
N ILE A 165 -8.46 -13.50 21.48
CA ILE A 165 -7.37 -12.77 20.85
C ILE A 165 -7.97 -11.55 20.15
N GLY A 166 -7.46 -10.38 20.51
CA GLY A 166 -7.47 -9.19 19.65
C GLY A 166 -6.10 -9.03 18.99
N ALA A 167 -6.07 -8.92 17.66
CA ALA A 167 -4.86 -8.63 16.91
C ALA A 167 -5.02 -7.32 16.15
N ASN A 168 -4.04 -6.44 16.28
CA ASN A 168 -3.95 -5.23 15.45
C ASN A 168 -2.98 -5.49 14.31
N VAL A 169 -3.48 -5.35 13.09
CA VAL A 169 -2.70 -5.48 11.86
C VAL A 169 -2.54 -4.10 11.26
N ILE A 170 -1.29 -3.64 11.16
CA ILE A 170 -0.94 -2.41 10.47
C ILE A 170 -0.43 -2.77 9.07
N LEU A 171 -0.93 -2.06 8.09
CA LEU A 171 -0.68 -2.26 6.67
C LEU A 171 0.00 -1.00 6.15
N GLU A 172 1.19 -1.13 5.60
CA GLU A 172 1.97 -0.04 5.00
C GLU A 172 2.38 -0.45 3.58
N ARG A 173 2.74 0.49 2.71
CA ARG A 173 3.37 0.14 1.43
C ARG A 173 4.77 -0.42 1.64
N ASN A 174 5.18 -1.32 0.76
CA ASN A 174 6.54 -1.86 0.77
C ASN A 174 7.55 -0.74 0.47
N THR A 175 8.71 -0.77 1.13
CA THR A 175 9.78 0.22 0.94
C THR A 175 10.26 0.30 -0.51
N LEU A 176 10.19 -0.81 -1.26
CA LEU A 176 10.51 -0.83 -2.68
C LEU A 176 9.52 -0.01 -3.52
N VAL A 177 8.22 -0.10 -3.22
CA VAL A 177 7.17 0.67 -3.91
C VAL A 177 7.35 2.16 -3.63
N ILE A 178 7.61 2.52 -2.37
CA ILE A 178 7.89 3.90 -1.96
C ILE A 178 9.11 4.43 -2.72
N GLY A 179 10.22 3.68 -2.75
CA GLY A 179 11.43 4.07 -3.46
C GLY A 179 11.23 4.23 -4.97
N TYR A 180 10.52 3.29 -5.59
CA TYR A 180 10.17 3.35 -7.02
C TYR A 180 9.37 4.61 -7.37
N CYS A 181 8.35 4.91 -6.58
CA CYS A 181 7.53 6.11 -6.75
C CYS A 181 8.35 7.39 -6.65
N LEU A 182 9.21 7.51 -5.63
CA LEU A 182 10.08 8.67 -5.45
C LEU A 182 11.05 8.86 -6.62
N VAL A 183 11.65 7.78 -7.12
CA VAL A 183 12.56 7.84 -8.27
C VAL A 183 11.85 8.34 -9.52
N ILE A 184 10.62 7.88 -9.79
CA ILE A 184 9.84 8.38 -10.91
C ILE A 184 9.50 9.86 -10.75
N THR A 185 9.04 10.29 -9.56
CA THR A 185 8.72 11.69 -9.30
C THR A 185 9.94 12.60 -9.50
N VAL A 186 11.11 12.20 -9.01
CA VAL A 186 12.37 12.93 -9.25
C VAL A 186 12.70 12.96 -10.75
N THR A 187 12.50 11.86 -11.46
CA THR A 187 12.73 11.79 -12.91
C THR A 187 11.81 12.74 -13.67
N PHE A 188 10.53 12.84 -13.30
CA PHE A 188 9.60 13.80 -13.90
C PHE A 188 10.07 15.23 -13.72
N TRP A 189 10.53 15.58 -12.52
CA TRP A 189 11.12 16.89 -12.25
C TRP A 189 12.35 17.15 -13.10
N MET A 190 13.31 16.22 -13.16
CA MET A 190 14.53 16.39 -13.94
C MET A 190 14.25 16.59 -15.43
N VAL A 191 13.37 15.76 -16.01
CA VAL A 191 12.99 15.87 -17.42
C VAL A 191 12.26 17.19 -17.68
N THR A 192 11.33 17.59 -16.81
CA THR A 192 10.59 18.85 -16.94
C THR A 192 11.52 20.05 -16.87
N LEU A 193 12.42 20.08 -15.89
CA LEU A 193 13.39 21.16 -15.73
C LEU A 193 14.31 21.26 -16.95
N MET A 194 14.77 20.14 -17.52
CA MET A 194 15.58 20.16 -18.74
C MET A 194 14.82 20.76 -19.92
N ILE A 195 13.54 20.43 -20.10
CA ILE A 195 12.71 20.99 -21.17
C ILE A 195 12.42 22.47 -20.94
N CYS A 196 12.16 22.86 -19.69
CA CYS A 196 12.02 24.26 -19.31
C CYS A 196 13.29 25.05 -19.62
N LEU A 197 14.48 24.51 -19.35
CA LEU A 197 15.77 25.16 -19.69
C LEU A 197 15.96 25.27 -21.20
N ILE A 198 15.60 24.24 -21.97
CA ILE A 198 15.63 24.29 -23.44
C ILE A 198 14.65 25.34 -23.96
N MET A 199 13.46 25.45 -23.38
CA MET A 199 12.49 26.48 -23.71
C MET A 199 13.06 27.87 -23.40
N ILE A 200 13.54 28.10 -22.17
CA ILE A 200 14.13 29.39 -21.75
C ILE A 200 15.27 29.79 -22.69
N THR A 201 16.18 28.88 -23.02
CA THR A 201 17.32 29.23 -23.88
C THR A 201 16.88 29.61 -25.29
N THR A 202 15.81 29.01 -25.80
CA THR A 202 15.38 29.21 -27.19
C THR A 202 14.44 30.40 -27.33
N VAL A 203 13.65 30.68 -26.28
CA VAL A 203 12.80 31.87 -26.18
C VAL A 203 13.61 33.12 -25.88
N ILE A 204 14.46 33.08 -24.84
CA ILE A 204 15.15 34.26 -24.34
C ILE A 204 16.39 34.58 -25.18
N PHE A 205 17.23 33.59 -25.49
CA PHE A 205 18.44 33.82 -26.28
C PHE A 205 18.20 33.70 -27.79
N GLY A 206 16.99 33.35 -28.22
CA GLY A 206 16.60 33.33 -29.63
C GLY A 206 17.28 32.25 -30.47
N TYR A 207 17.84 31.21 -29.83
CA TYR A 207 18.49 30.12 -30.55
C TYR A 207 17.52 29.36 -31.45
N ARG A 208 17.98 29.00 -32.65
CA ARG A 208 17.20 28.21 -33.61
C ARG A 208 17.11 26.76 -33.14
N GLN A 209 15.90 26.29 -32.83
CA GLN A 209 15.61 24.88 -32.54
C GLN A 209 15.37 24.08 -33.83
N ARG A 210 15.56 22.76 -33.75
CA ARG A 210 15.10 21.83 -34.78
C ARG A 210 13.60 21.59 -34.60
N ASN A 211 12.87 21.48 -35.72
CA ASN A 211 11.41 21.30 -35.73
C ASN A 211 10.95 20.09 -34.92
N GLU A 212 11.79 19.06 -34.81
CA GLU A 212 11.54 17.85 -34.02
C GLU A 212 11.47 18.10 -32.51
N ILE A 213 12.12 19.15 -32.00
CA ILE A 213 12.19 19.44 -30.56
C ILE A 213 10.90 20.08 -30.04
N VAL A 214 10.13 20.75 -30.92
CA VAL A 214 8.89 21.46 -30.58
C VAL A 214 7.79 20.50 -30.11
N VAL A 215 7.79 19.25 -30.61
CA VAL A 215 6.78 18.24 -30.25
C VAL A 215 7.13 17.46 -28.98
N VAL A 216 8.35 17.60 -28.47
CA VAL A 216 8.86 16.83 -27.32
C VAL A 216 8.04 17.07 -26.04
N PRO A 217 7.70 18.32 -25.64
CA PRO A 217 6.91 18.55 -24.43
C PRO A 217 5.51 17.92 -24.51
N ILE A 218 4.90 17.93 -25.71
CA ILE A 218 3.59 17.31 -25.96
C ILE A 218 3.67 15.80 -25.75
N GLY A 219 4.68 15.14 -26.34
CA GLY A 219 4.88 13.71 -26.15
C GLY A 219 5.09 13.32 -24.68
N ILE A 220 5.83 14.15 -23.94
CA ILE A 220 6.17 13.87 -22.54
C ILE A 220 4.98 14.00 -21.61
N VAL A 221 4.02 14.89 -21.89
CA VAL A 221 2.75 14.95 -21.15
C VAL A 221 2.02 13.60 -21.16
N PHE A 222 1.99 12.90 -22.31
CA PHE A 222 1.38 11.57 -22.40
C PHE A 222 2.24 10.47 -21.78
N VAL A 223 3.57 10.57 -21.89
CA VAL A 223 4.47 9.60 -21.28
C VAL A 223 4.38 9.64 -19.75
N PHE A 224 4.27 10.84 -19.16
CA PHE A 224 4.15 10.98 -17.71
C PHE A 224 2.86 10.39 -17.15
N THR A 225 1.74 10.58 -17.84
CA THR A 225 0.47 9.97 -17.41
C THR A 225 0.50 8.45 -17.55
N GLN A 226 1.13 7.92 -18.61
CA GLN A 226 1.34 6.48 -18.75
C GLN A 226 2.26 5.93 -17.65
N LEU A 227 3.40 6.58 -17.37
CA LEU A 227 4.29 6.16 -16.29
C LEU A 227 3.59 6.19 -14.93
N ARG A 228 2.75 7.20 -14.67
CA ARG A 228 1.89 7.23 -13.47
C ARG A 228 0.96 6.02 -13.39
N SER A 229 0.35 5.60 -14.51
CA SER A 229 -0.52 4.41 -14.52
C SER A 229 0.22 3.09 -14.26
N THR A 230 1.55 3.07 -14.37
CA THR A 230 2.36 1.88 -14.03
C THR A 230 2.74 1.78 -12.56
N MET A 231 2.41 2.80 -11.75
CA MET A 231 2.72 2.79 -10.32
C MET A 231 1.86 1.76 -9.58
N PRO A 232 2.49 0.82 -8.85
CA PRO A 232 1.77 -0.31 -8.27
C PRO A 232 0.90 0.12 -7.09
N GLY A 233 -0.41 -0.14 -7.21
CA GLY A 233 -1.38 0.17 -6.17
C GLY A 233 -1.68 1.67 -6.00
N ALA A 234 -1.33 2.48 -7.01
CA ALA A 234 -1.77 3.87 -7.09
C ALA A 234 -3.30 3.95 -7.25
N PRO A 235 -3.97 4.92 -6.62
CA PRO A 235 -5.41 5.12 -6.80
C PRO A 235 -5.77 5.42 -8.26
N ASP A 236 -6.94 4.96 -8.68
CA ASP A 236 -7.49 5.35 -9.99
C ASP A 236 -7.78 6.85 -10.00
N GLY A 237 -7.39 7.52 -11.09
CA GLY A 237 -7.57 8.97 -11.26
C GLY A 237 -6.41 9.79 -10.71
N PHE A 238 -6.63 11.09 -10.50
CA PHE A 238 -5.68 12.00 -9.86
C PHE A 238 -6.14 12.34 -8.45
N GLY A 239 -5.20 12.55 -7.54
CA GLY A 239 -5.53 13.03 -6.20
C GLY A 239 -4.65 12.50 -5.08
N ASP A 240 -3.56 11.81 -5.42
CA ASP A 240 -2.55 11.45 -4.43
C ASP A 240 -1.48 12.54 -4.28
N VAL A 241 -0.70 12.44 -3.20
CA VAL A 241 0.39 13.38 -2.90
C VAL A 241 1.44 13.42 -4.03
N LEU A 242 1.72 12.29 -4.68
CA LEU A 242 2.68 12.25 -5.80
C LEU A 242 2.18 13.05 -6.99
N ASP A 243 0.88 13.08 -7.23
CA ASP A 243 0.28 13.89 -8.28
C ASP A 243 0.40 15.36 -7.98
N PHE A 244 0.02 15.76 -6.77
CA PHE A 244 0.01 17.15 -6.38
C PHE A 244 1.41 17.76 -6.34
N VAL A 245 2.42 16.98 -5.92
CA VAL A 245 3.79 17.46 -5.75
C VAL A 245 4.66 17.18 -6.98
N GLY A 246 4.40 16.08 -7.68
CA GLY A 246 5.22 15.61 -8.78
C GLY A 246 4.57 15.87 -10.14
N LEU A 247 3.45 15.20 -10.41
CA LEU A 247 2.92 15.10 -11.76
C LEU A 247 2.24 16.39 -12.23
N LEU A 248 1.27 16.92 -11.48
CA LEU A 248 0.46 18.08 -11.89
C LEU A 248 1.31 19.32 -12.13
N PRO A 249 2.23 19.72 -11.23
CA PRO A 249 3.11 20.87 -11.50
C PRO A 249 3.96 20.66 -12.74
N CYS A 250 4.48 19.44 -12.95
CA CYS A 250 5.28 19.12 -14.12
C CYS A 250 4.45 19.20 -15.41
N LEU A 251 3.23 18.68 -15.42
CA LEU A 251 2.33 18.75 -16.57
C LEU A 251 1.96 20.20 -16.93
N VAL A 252 1.72 21.05 -15.92
CA VAL A 252 1.46 22.48 -16.14
C VAL A 252 2.68 23.16 -16.76
N LEU A 253 3.88 22.93 -16.23
CA LEU A 253 5.11 23.50 -16.77
C LEU A 253 5.38 23.03 -18.21
N LEU A 254 5.21 21.74 -18.49
CA LEU A 254 5.35 21.19 -19.84
C LEU A 254 4.31 21.76 -20.81
N SER A 255 3.07 21.98 -20.36
CA SER A 255 2.02 22.58 -21.18
C SER A 255 2.34 24.03 -21.53
N ILE A 256 2.81 24.81 -20.56
CA ILE A 256 3.29 26.18 -20.81
C ILE A 256 4.45 26.14 -21.81
N CYS A 257 5.44 25.26 -21.60
CA CYS A 257 6.56 25.10 -22.53
C CYS A 257 6.11 24.74 -23.95
N ALA A 258 5.16 23.81 -24.09
CA ALA A 258 4.61 23.41 -25.38
C ALA A 258 3.97 24.60 -26.11
N VAL A 259 3.06 25.32 -25.42
CA VAL A 259 2.36 26.48 -25.99
C VAL A 259 3.33 27.58 -26.38
N THR A 260 4.33 27.87 -25.54
CA THR A 260 5.33 28.90 -25.85
C THR A 260 6.21 28.51 -27.04
N MET A 261 6.67 27.24 -27.12
CA MET A 261 7.47 26.77 -28.26
C MET A 261 6.67 26.83 -29.58
N ILE A 262 5.42 26.36 -29.57
CA ILE A 262 4.54 26.44 -30.75
C ILE A 262 4.28 27.89 -31.14
N GLY A 263 4.03 28.77 -30.17
CA GLY A 263 3.81 30.19 -30.41
C GLY A 263 5.00 30.83 -31.11
N ILE A 264 6.23 30.58 -30.62
CA ILE A 264 7.43 31.10 -31.27
C ILE A 264 7.61 30.48 -32.65
N TYR A 265 7.37 29.19 -32.82
CA TYR A 265 7.47 28.55 -34.12
C TYR A 265 6.49 29.14 -35.15
N LEU A 266 5.28 29.52 -34.73
CA LEU A 266 4.27 30.14 -35.59
C LEU A 266 4.57 31.61 -35.90
N PHE A 267 5.08 32.37 -34.93
CA PHE A 267 5.26 33.82 -35.05
C PHE A 267 6.68 34.26 -35.43
N ALA A 268 7.70 33.42 -35.20
CA ALA A 268 9.06 33.66 -35.64
C ALA A 268 9.36 32.83 -36.89
N ASP A 269 9.91 33.46 -37.92
CA ASP A 269 10.34 32.75 -39.14
C ASP A 269 11.43 31.72 -38.78
N PRO A 270 11.14 30.40 -38.88
CA PRO A 270 12.08 29.34 -38.50
C PRO A 270 13.28 29.28 -39.45
N HIS A 271 13.21 29.94 -40.61
CA HIS A 271 14.27 29.98 -41.61
C HIS A 271 15.08 31.27 -41.62
N ASP A 272 14.85 32.20 -40.68
CA ASP A 272 15.63 33.41 -40.57
C ASP A 272 17.12 33.10 -40.29
N PRO A 273 18.05 33.41 -41.22
CA PRO A 273 19.47 33.11 -41.08
C PRO A 273 20.17 33.96 -40.01
N SER A 274 19.52 34.98 -39.46
CA SER A 274 20.06 35.81 -38.38
C SER A 274 20.09 35.09 -37.02
N ARG A 275 19.31 34.01 -36.85
CA ARG A 275 19.28 33.22 -35.60
C ARG A 275 20.38 32.18 -35.57
N LYS A 276 21.26 32.26 -34.57
CA LYS A 276 22.29 31.25 -34.32
C LYS A 276 21.65 29.89 -34.02
N ALA A 277 22.16 28.84 -34.65
CA ALA A 277 21.75 27.47 -34.35
C ALA A 277 22.27 27.07 -32.97
N PHE A 278 21.45 26.35 -32.20
CA PHE A 278 21.89 25.77 -30.94
C PHE A 278 22.91 24.66 -31.20
N THR A 279 24.18 24.90 -30.87
CA THR A 279 25.29 23.93 -30.97
C THR A 279 25.79 23.56 -29.57
N TRP A 280 26.05 22.27 -29.35
CA TRP A 280 26.50 21.73 -28.05
C TRP A 280 27.77 22.38 -27.50
N ASP A 281 28.61 22.94 -28.37
CA ASP A 281 29.86 23.64 -28.00
C ASP A 281 29.61 24.87 -27.10
N GLU A 282 28.43 25.50 -27.18
CA GLU A 282 28.08 26.64 -26.33
C GLU A 282 27.68 26.23 -24.89
N LEU A 283 27.19 24.99 -24.69
CA LEU A 283 26.84 24.50 -23.36
C LEU A 283 28.09 24.20 -22.51
N GLY A 284 29.18 23.78 -23.16
CA GLY A 284 30.49 23.59 -22.51
C GLY A 284 31.08 24.91 -22.02
N ALA A 285 30.90 26.00 -22.76
CA ALA A 285 31.42 27.32 -22.41
C ALA A 285 30.77 27.94 -21.16
N VAL A 286 29.51 27.59 -20.87
CA VAL A 286 28.81 28.03 -19.65
C VAL A 286 29.29 27.26 -18.41
N SER A 287 29.69 25.98 -18.57
CA SER A 287 30.28 25.20 -17.46
C SER A 287 31.68 25.66 -17.03
N SER A 288 32.38 26.45 -17.86
CA SER A 288 33.68 27.03 -17.53
C SER A 288 33.61 28.38 -16.80
N ILE A 289 32.41 28.87 -16.47
CA ILE A 289 32.20 30.16 -15.78
C ILE A 289 31.70 29.97 -14.33
N VAL A 290 31.56 28.72 -13.85
CA VAL A 290 31.29 28.41 -12.43
C VAL A 290 32.51 27.75 -11.79
#